data_AF-A0A919Y4Z3-F1
#
_entry.id   AF-A0A919Y4Z3-F1
#
_cell.length_a   1.000
_cell.length_b   1.000
_cell.length_c   1.000
_cell.angle_alpha   90.00
_cell.angle_beta   90.00
_cell.angle_gamma   90.00
#
_symmetry.space_group_name_H-M   'P 1'
#
loop_
_entity.id
_entity.type
_entity.pdbx_description
1 polymer ?
#
loop_
_entity_poly.entity_id
_entity_poly.type
_entity_poly.pdbx_seq_one_letter_code
_entity_poly.pdbx_strand_id
1 'polypeptide(L)' 'MTDIFEVYDRHGARLGLKIEIYHSNIVDWRLTIEKRKNLEEGCVIVDVQHSDYKYVLAKAEVEFKEWLLETNGGY' A
#
# COMPACT_ATOMS: atom_id res chain seq x y z
N MET A 1 9.80 -14.26 3.21
CA MET A 1 8.61 -13.39 3.16
C MET A 1 9.16 -12.00 3.09
N THR A 2 8.91 -11.27 2.01
CA THR A 2 9.41 -9.90 1.87
C THR A 2 8.35 -9.00 2.46
N ASP A 3 8.66 -8.27 3.50
CA ASP A 3 7.65 -7.45 4.16
C ASP A 3 7.20 -6.33 3.23
N ILE A 4 5.91 -6.00 3.24
CA ILE A 4 5.36 -4.86 2.48
C ILE A 4 6.14 -3.57 2.76
N PHE A 5 6.65 -3.42 3.98
CA PHE A 5 7.50 -2.32 4.40
C PHE A 5 8.84 -2.28 3.68
N GLU A 6 9.48 -3.42 3.39
CA GLU A 6 10.73 -3.45 2.64
C GLU A 6 10.52 -3.03 1.17
N VAL A 7 9.41 -3.46 0.57
CA VAL A 7 9.05 -3.07 -0.81
C VAL A 7 8.72 -1.57 -0.83
N TYR A 8 7.95 -1.12 0.16
CA TYR A 8 7.61 0.29 0.31
C TYR A 8 8.83 1.17 0.57
N ASP A 9 9.78 0.76 1.41
CA ASP A 9 10.99 1.56 1.70
C ASP A 9 11.83 1.81 0.44
N ARG A 10 11.98 0.80 -0.42
CA ARG A 10 12.72 0.92 -1.68
C ARG A 10 12.07 1.86 -2.69
N HIS A 11 10.74 1.90 -2.76
CA HIS A 11 10.01 2.60 -3.83
C HIS A 11 9.27 3.85 -3.36
N GLY A 12 8.87 3.90 -2.10
CA GLY A 12 7.99 4.90 -1.51
C GLY A 12 8.60 6.29 -1.52
N ALA A 13 9.87 6.42 -1.11
CA ALA A 13 10.57 7.70 -1.17
C ALA A 13 10.73 8.21 -2.61
N ARG A 14 11.06 7.31 -3.55
CA ARG A 14 11.26 7.66 -4.97
C ARG A 14 9.96 8.07 -5.66
N LEU A 15 8.85 7.44 -5.31
CA LEU A 15 7.55 7.63 -5.97
C LEU A 15 6.63 8.61 -5.22
N GLY A 16 7.06 9.15 -4.08
CA GLY A 16 6.27 10.07 -3.26
C GLY A 16 5.02 9.39 -2.68
N LEU A 17 5.17 8.15 -2.24
CA LEU A 17 4.08 7.38 -1.67
C LEU A 17 3.89 7.71 -0.19
N LYS A 18 2.68 7.46 0.29
CA LYS A 18 2.31 7.49 1.70
C LYS A 18 1.60 6.17 2.01
N ILE A 19 2.05 5.52 3.07
CA ILE A 19 1.41 4.33 3.64
C ILE A 19 0.72 4.71 4.94
N GLU A 20 -0.53 4.28 5.08
CA GLU A 20 -1.33 4.44 6.29
C GLU A 20 -1.86 3.07 6.72
N ILE A 21 -1.67 2.76 8.00
CA ILE A 21 -2.24 1.57 8.62
C ILE A 21 -3.14 2.05 9.75
N TYR A 22 -4.41 1.72 9.63
CA TYR A 22 -5.44 2.07 10.58
C TYR A 22 -6.07 0.81 11.15
N HIS A 23 -6.34 0.82 12.44
CA HIS A 23 -7.12 -0.23 13.09
C HIS A 23 -8.14 0.40 14.03
N SER A 24 -9.38 -0.08 13.96
CA SER A 24 -10.43 0.28 14.90
C SER A 24 -11.33 -0.92 15.14
N ASN A 25 -11.90 -1.00 16.35
CA ASN A 25 -12.91 -2.01 16.69
C ASN A 25 -14.15 -1.97 15.78
N ILE A 26 -14.35 -0.89 15.01
CA ILE A 26 -15.50 -0.71 14.11
C ILE A 26 -15.12 -0.98 12.64
N VAL A 27 -13.88 -0.70 12.26
CA VAL A 27 -13.42 -0.65 10.86
C VAL A 27 -12.42 -1.79 10.57
N ASP A 28 -12.10 -2.63 11.55
CA ASP A 28 -11.10 -3.68 11.44
C ASP A 28 -9.71 -3.11 11.05
N TRP A 29 -8.80 -3.96 10.56
CA TRP A 29 -7.52 -3.50 10.02
C TRP A 29 -7.72 -2.95 8.61
N ARG A 30 -7.17 -1.77 8.35
CA ARG A 30 -7.14 -1.14 7.04
C ARG A 30 -5.72 -0.68 6.73
N LEU A 31 -5.24 -1.00 5.53
CA LEU A 31 -3.97 -0.53 5.00
C LEU A 31 -4.23 0.17 3.68
N THR A 32 -3.79 1.41 3.60
CA THR A 32 -3.94 2.25 2.41
C THR A 32 -2.57 2.75 1.98
N ILE A 33 -2.24 2.59 0.70
CA ILE A 33 -1.06 3.20 0.07
C ILE A 33 -1.57 4.18 -0.97
N GLU A 34 -1.18 5.44 -0.84
CA GLU A 34 -1.55 6.50 -1.75
C GLU A 34 -0.31 7.16 -2.35
N LYS A 35 -0.43 7.63 -3.60
CA LYS A 35 0.57 8.47 -4.23
C LYS A 35 0.13 9.92 -4.15
N ARG A 36 0.96 10.76 -3.52
CA ARG A 36 0.68 12.19 -3.41
C ARG A 36 1.02 12.85 -4.74
N LYS A 37 0.01 13.08 -5.59
CA LYS A 37 0.20 13.69 -6.92
C LYS A 37 -0.01 15.20 -6.92
N ASN A 38 -0.80 15.73 -5.98
CA ASN A 38 -0.95 17.15 -5.62
C ASN A 38 -1.67 17.27 -4.26
N LEU A 39 -1.77 18.48 -3.70
CA LEU A 39 -2.37 18.74 -2.37
C LEU A 39 -3.82 18.24 -2.19
N GLU A 40 -4.55 17.98 -3.28
CA GLU A 40 -6.01 17.73 -3.24
C GLU A 40 -6.45 16.39 -3.85
N GLU A 41 -5.61 15.70 -4.64
CA GLU A 41 -5.95 14.40 -5.23
C GLU A 41 -4.80 13.40 -5.00
N GLY A 42 -4.92 12.63 -3.92
CA GLY A 42 -4.14 11.42 -3.70
C GLY A 42 -4.69 10.29 -4.55
N CYS A 43 -3.83 9.64 -5.36
CA CYS A 43 -4.23 8.45 -6.09
C CYS A 43 -4.04 7.25 -5.17
N VAL A 44 -5.15 6.63 -4.76
CA VAL A 44 -5.13 5.40 -3.96
C VAL A 44 -4.61 4.27 -4.83
N ILE A 45 -3.50 3.67 -4.41
CA ILE A 45 -2.85 2.54 -5.09
C ILE A 45 -3.35 1.23 -4.48
N VAL A 46 -3.34 1.15 -3.15
CA VAL A 46 -3.79 0.00 -2.39
C VAL A 46 -4.77 0.49 -1.35
N ASP A 47 -5.90 -0.20 -1.20
CA ASP A 47 -6.85 0.00 -0.11
C ASP A 47 -7.44 -1.34 0.30
N VAL A 48 -6.86 -1.94 1.34
CA VAL A 48 -7.26 -3.26 1.82
C VAL A 48 -7.79 -3.14 3.23
N GLN A 49 -9.00 -3.65 3.45
CA GLN A 49 -9.65 -3.73 4.76
C GLN A 49 -10.00 -5.19 5.07
N HIS A 50 -9.63 -5.67 6.26
CA HIS A 50 -10.00 -7.00 6.75
C HIS A 50 -9.83 -7.12 8.27
N SER A 51 -10.57 -8.02 8.92
CA SER A 51 -10.44 -8.31 10.36
C SER A 51 -9.11 -8.98 10.75
N ASP A 52 -8.42 -9.58 9.78
CA ASP A 52 -7.14 -10.27 10.00
C ASP A 52 -5.99 -9.44 9.45
N TYR A 53 -5.10 -9.00 10.35
CA TYR A 53 -3.97 -8.14 10.00
C TYR A 53 -2.98 -8.82 9.04
N LYS A 54 -2.80 -10.14 9.11
CA LYS A 54 -1.87 -10.86 8.24
C LYS A 54 -2.41 -10.92 6.82
N TYR A 55 -3.72 -11.11 6.69
CA TYR A 55 -4.38 -11.06 5.38
C TYR A 55 -4.29 -9.66 4.77
N VAL A 56 -4.51 -8.60 5.55
CA VAL A 56 -4.37 -7.21 5.08
C VAL A 56 -2.95 -6.97 4.55
N LEU A 57 -1.92 -7.34 5.33
CA LEU A 57 -0.53 -7.14 4.92
C LEU A 57 -0.18 -7.94 3.67
N ALA A 58 -0.56 -9.23 3.60
CA ALA A 58 -0.25 -10.09 2.47
C ALA A 58 -0.96 -9.63 1.19
N LYS A 59 -2.24 -9.25 1.28
CA LYS A 59 -3.01 -8.77 0.13
C LYS A 59 -2.50 -7.41 -0.35
N ALA A 60 -2.20 -6.49 0.58
CA ALA A 60 -1.62 -5.21 0.25
C ALA A 60 -0.23 -5.34 -0.40
N GLU A 61 0.58 -6.31 0.03
CA GLU A 61 1.88 -6.60 -0.57
C GLU A 61 1.75 -7.01 -2.04
N VAL A 62 0.79 -7.90 -2.34
CA VAL A 62 0.51 -8.36 -3.71
C VAL A 62 0.03 -7.20 -4.57
N GLU A 63 -1.00 -6.47 -4.14
CA GLU A 63 -1.54 -5.33 -4.89
C GLU A 63 -0.47 -4.25 -5.14
N PHE A 64 0.37 -3.96 -4.14
CA PHE A 64 1.44 -2.99 -4.29
C PHE A 64 2.50 -3.45 -5.29
N LYS A 65 2.87 -4.73 -5.27
CA LYS A 65 3.80 -5.31 -6.25
C LYS A 65 3.24 -5.32 -7.66
N GLU A 66 1.97 -5.65 -7.83
CA GLU A 66 1.29 -5.61 -9.13
C GLU A 66 1.30 -4.18 -9.69
N TRP A 67 0.93 -3.19 -8.87
CA TRP A 67 0.98 -1.79 -9.29
C TRP A 67 2.41 -1.32 -9.64
N LEU A 68 3.42 -1.76 -8.89
CA LEU A 68 4.83 -1.47 -9.19
C LEU A 68 5.26 -2.08 -10.53
N LEU A 69 4.80 -3.31 -10.85
CA LEU A 69 5.08 -3.96 -12.13
C LEU A 69 4.44 -3.20 -13.29
N GLU A 70 3.20 -2.75 -13.13
CA GLU A 70 2.49 -1.96 -14.16
C GLU A 70 3.13 -0.58 -14.36
N THR A 71 3.51 0.09 -13.26
CA THR A 71 4.03 1.47 -13.30
C THR A 71 5.47 1.53 -13.77
N ASN A 72 6.29 0.55 -13.40
CA ASN A 72 7.74 0.60 -13.59
C ASN A 72 8.22 -0.21 -14.80
N GLY A 73 7.28 -0.75 -15.61
CA GLY A 73 7.55 -1.54 -16.81
C GLY A 73 8.18 -2.88 -16.44
N GLY A 74 7.36 -3.93 -16.36
CA GLY A 74 7.72 -5.27 -15.91
C GLY A 74 9.13 -5.75 -16.26
N TYR A 75 9.83 -6.22 -15.22
CA TYR A 75 11.11 -6.95 -15.15
C TYR A 75 12.29 -6.46 -16.00
#